data_AF-A0A9E6CKD7-F1
#
_entry.id   AF-A0A9E6CKD7-F1
#
_cell.length_a   1.000
_cell.length_b   1.000
_cell.length_c   1.000
_cell.angle_alpha   90.00
_cell.angle_beta   90.00
_cell.angle_gamma   90.00
#
_symmetry.space_group_name_H-M   'P 1'
#
loop_
_entity.id
_entity.type
_entity.pdbx_description
1 polymer ?
#
loop_
_entity_poly.entity_id
_entity_poly.type
_entity_poly.pdbx_seq_one_letter_code
_entity_poly.pdbx_strand_id
1 'polypeptide(L)'
;MQQFRPEQLAITVEKNGSRRFTKASNPTRFGKYAEIRTRDHEFHFNLDGQIRFIRGLGSDWPHPFEALKRTDGNDWVYYSVGAAIQQQGIHNWLGEIGKPLAVADIHEAFRKMTDVNRSHENIEITANFLLGDPLSPDHLQSLADLLGNVSDITPGKGAVYLSPLAGQHQESDELLQSFFEIKNKSRLPVFIYLIQRL
;
A
#
# COMPACT_ATOMS: atom_id res chain seq x y z
N MET A 1 8.23 33.47 6.44
CA MET A 1 7.04 33.13 5.63
C MET A 1 7.50 33.03 4.17
N GLN A 2 7.72 31.81 3.66
CA GLN A 2 8.09 31.64 2.25
C GLN A 2 6.82 31.71 1.40
N GLN A 3 6.80 32.63 0.45
CA GLN A 3 5.71 32.80 -0.49
C GLN A 3 6.05 32.01 -1.76
N PHE A 4 5.43 30.85 -1.95
CA PHE A 4 5.54 30.11 -3.21
C PHE A 4 4.65 30.80 -4.25
N ARG A 5 5.25 31.24 -5.36
CA ARG A 5 4.52 31.68 -6.57
C ARG A 5 4.55 30.52 -7.56
N PRO A 6 3.47 29.74 -7.70
CA PRO A 6 3.50 28.59 -8.58
C PRO A 6 3.23 29.07 -10.00
N GLU A 7 4.23 28.98 -10.89
CA GLU A 7 4.05 29.28 -12.31
C GLU A 7 3.16 28.24 -13.03
N GLN A 8 2.74 27.16 -12.35
CA GLN A 8 1.91 26.07 -12.88
C GLN A 8 0.98 25.47 -11.81
N LEU A 9 0.12 26.29 -11.20
CA LEU A 9 -0.94 25.83 -10.31
C LEU A 9 -2.29 25.90 -11.04
N ALA A 10 -2.95 24.74 -11.19
CA ALA A 10 -4.32 24.65 -11.67
C ALA A 10 -5.21 24.18 -10.53
N ILE A 11 -6.31 24.91 -10.29
CA ILE A 11 -7.32 24.56 -9.30
C ILE A 11 -8.62 24.32 -10.05
N THR A 12 -9.19 23.12 -9.89
CA THR A 12 -10.49 22.76 -10.45
C THR A 12 -11.42 22.38 -9.32
N VAL A 13 -12.48 23.17 -9.13
CA VAL A 13 -13.54 22.88 -8.17
C VAL A 13 -14.71 22.18 -8.87
N GLU A 14 -15.46 21.36 -8.12
CA GLU A 14 -16.64 20.64 -8.61
C GLU A 14 -16.41 19.77 -9.86
N LYS A 15 -15.21 19.18 -10.00
CA LYS A 15 -14.88 18.25 -11.08
C LYS A 15 -15.82 17.05 -11.03
N ASN A 16 -16.48 16.77 -12.15
CA ASN A 16 -17.35 15.60 -12.27
C ASN A 16 -16.51 14.38 -12.65
N GLY A 17 -16.48 13.38 -11.78
CA GLY A 17 -15.94 12.07 -12.08
C GLY A 17 -16.81 11.26 -13.03
N SER A 18 -16.39 10.04 -13.32
CA SER A 18 -17.19 9.08 -14.08
C SER A 18 -18.57 8.90 -13.45
N ARG A 19 -19.59 8.83 -14.29
CA ARG A 19 -20.96 8.47 -13.91
C ARG A 19 -21.30 7.01 -14.23
N ARG A 20 -20.37 6.29 -14.86
CA ARG A 20 -20.55 4.90 -15.28
C ARG A 20 -19.49 4.03 -14.66
N PHE A 21 -19.93 2.96 -14.01
CA PHE A 21 -19.02 1.95 -13.49
C PHE A 21 -18.23 1.34 -14.66
N THR A 22 -16.92 1.25 -14.49
CA THR A 22 -16.02 0.58 -15.43
C THR A 22 -15.10 -0.29 -14.60
N LYS A 23 -15.04 -1.58 -14.91
CA LYS A 23 -14.12 -2.53 -14.27
C LYS A 23 -12.70 -2.19 -14.76
N ALA A 24 -12.05 -1.26 -14.08
CA ALA A 24 -10.68 -0.85 -14.34
C ALA A 24 -9.77 -1.37 -13.21
N SER A 25 -8.53 -1.71 -13.54
CA SER A 25 -7.49 -2.12 -12.58
C SER A 25 -7.03 -0.96 -11.68
N ASN A 26 -7.36 0.28 -12.06
CA ASN A 26 -7.04 1.49 -11.32
C ASN A 26 -8.31 2.19 -10.81
N PRO A 27 -8.23 3.01 -9.74
CA PRO A 27 -9.39 3.69 -9.19
C PRO A 27 -10.00 4.68 -10.20
N THR A 28 -11.09 4.27 -10.86
CA THR A 28 -11.95 5.20 -11.60
C THR A 28 -12.59 6.15 -10.58
N ARG A 29 -12.49 7.46 -10.81
CA ARG A 29 -13.06 8.44 -9.87
C ARG A 29 -14.52 8.66 -10.20
N PHE A 30 -15.36 8.61 -9.18
CA PHE A 30 -16.80 8.81 -9.26
C PHE A 30 -17.22 10.02 -8.42
N GLY A 31 -18.39 10.59 -8.71
CA GLY A 31 -18.95 11.71 -7.94
C GLY A 31 -18.28 13.05 -8.22
N LYS A 32 -18.49 14.03 -7.33
CA LYS A 32 -17.88 15.37 -7.39
C LYS A 32 -16.66 15.45 -6.48
N TYR A 33 -15.61 16.12 -6.92
CA TYR A 33 -14.41 16.37 -6.12
C TYR A 33 -13.72 17.68 -6.56
N ALA A 34 -12.82 18.20 -5.73
CA ALA A 34 -11.91 19.27 -6.12
C ALA A 34 -10.51 18.71 -6.37
N GLU A 35 -9.77 19.38 -7.26
CA GLU A 35 -8.43 19.01 -7.67
C GLU A 35 -7.52 20.24 -7.61
N ILE A 36 -6.34 20.07 -7.03
CA ILE A 36 -5.23 21.00 -7.16
C ILE A 36 -4.11 20.27 -7.89
N ARG A 37 -3.64 20.84 -8.98
CA ARG A 37 -2.55 20.29 -9.78
C ARG A 37 -1.39 21.28 -9.81
N THR A 38 -0.22 20.78 -9.45
CA THR A 38 1.06 21.47 -9.61
C THR A 38 1.81 20.88 -10.79
N ARG A 39 3.04 21.36 -11.04
CA ARG A 39 3.95 20.75 -12.01
C ARG A 39 4.17 19.27 -11.73
N ASP A 40 4.42 18.92 -10.47
CA ASP A 40 4.94 17.61 -10.10
C ASP A 40 3.90 16.72 -9.39
N HIS A 41 2.78 17.28 -8.93
CA HIS A 41 1.80 16.55 -8.13
C HIS A 41 0.36 16.91 -8.47
N GLU A 42 -0.54 15.96 -8.23
CA GLU A 42 -1.97 16.17 -8.26
C GLU A 42 -2.58 15.74 -6.92
N PHE A 43 -3.38 16.65 -6.35
CA PHE A 43 -4.07 16.50 -5.09
C PHE A 43 -5.58 16.48 -5.35
N HIS A 44 -6.27 15.52 -4.74
CA HIS A 44 -7.73 15.46 -4.78
C HIS A 44 -8.31 15.67 -3.40
N PHE A 45 -9.41 16.40 -3.36
CA PHE A 45 -10.10 16.75 -2.14
C PHE A 45 -11.51 16.16 -2.13
N ASN A 46 -11.94 15.69 -0.96
CA ASN A 46 -13.34 15.34 -0.72
C ASN A 46 -14.20 16.61 -0.64
N LEU A 47 -15.52 16.44 -0.46
CA LEU A 47 -16.46 17.57 -0.36
C LEU A 47 -16.24 18.43 0.88
N ASP A 48 -15.58 17.89 1.91
CA ASP A 48 -15.21 18.60 3.14
C ASP A 48 -13.88 19.38 3.00
N GLY A 49 -13.30 19.43 1.79
CA GLY A 49 -12.05 20.15 1.52
C GLY A 49 -10.81 19.48 2.08
N GLN A 50 -10.89 18.22 2.49
CA GLN A 50 -9.75 17.45 2.97
C GLN A 50 -9.11 16.66 1.82
N ILE A 51 -7.78 16.53 1.82
CA ILE A 51 -7.10 15.70 0.83
C ILE A 51 -7.56 14.25 0.99
N ARG A 52 -7.92 13.62 -0.13
CA ARG A 52 -8.29 12.21 -0.22
C ARG A 52 -7.28 11.40 -1.03
N PHE A 53 -6.63 12.01 -2.02
CA PHE A 53 -5.58 11.35 -2.81
C PHE A 53 -4.46 12.31 -3.18
N ILE A 54 -3.24 11.77 -3.27
CA ILE A 54 -2.07 12.42 -3.84
C ILE A 54 -1.45 11.47 -4.85
N ARG A 55 -1.09 11.96 -6.03
CA ARG A 55 -0.20 11.27 -6.97
C ARG A 55 0.86 12.23 -7.49
N GLY A 56 2.02 11.69 -7.85
CA GLY A 56 3.01 12.45 -8.60
C GLY A 56 2.76 12.39 -10.11
N LEU A 57 3.27 13.41 -10.79
CA LEU A 57 3.15 13.66 -12.22
C LEU A 57 4.52 13.71 -12.91
N GLY A 58 5.60 13.89 -12.13
CA GLY A 58 6.97 13.94 -12.60
C GLY A 58 7.67 12.58 -12.59
N SER A 59 8.86 12.52 -13.18
CA SER A 59 9.73 11.33 -13.22
C SER A 59 10.24 10.89 -11.85
N ASP A 60 10.24 11.79 -10.86
CA ASP A 60 10.69 11.51 -9.50
C ASP A 60 9.62 10.74 -8.69
N TRP A 61 8.39 10.66 -9.21
CA TRP A 61 7.35 9.83 -8.62
C TRP A 61 7.54 8.38 -9.06
N PRO A 62 7.51 7.39 -8.15
CA PRO A 62 7.95 6.03 -8.47
C PRO A 62 7.25 5.39 -9.67
N HIS A 63 5.94 5.61 -9.84
CA HIS A 63 5.21 5.19 -11.03
C HIS A 63 3.89 5.98 -11.20
N PRO A 64 3.46 6.33 -12.44
CA PRO A 64 2.25 7.15 -12.68
C PRO A 64 0.91 6.57 -12.18
N PHE A 65 0.90 5.30 -11.78
CA PHE A 65 -0.26 4.62 -11.21
C PHE A 65 -0.15 4.41 -9.68
N GLU A 66 0.94 4.83 -9.06
CA GLU A 66 1.08 4.82 -7.61
C GLU A 66 0.48 6.08 -7.01
N ALA A 67 -0.15 5.94 -5.85
CA ALA A 67 -0.86 7.03 -5.21
C ALA A 67 -0.91 6.83 -3.69
N LEU A 68 -0.88 7.95 -2.97
CA LEU A 68 -1.29 7.99 -1.58
C LEU A 68 -2.80 8.24 -1.52
N LYS A 69 -3.50 7.49 -0.68
CA LYS A 69 -4.91 7.68 -0.36
C LYS A 69 -5.05 7.93 1.13
N ARG A 70 -5.78 8.98 1.49
CA ARG A 70 -6.19 9.21 2.87
C ARG A 70 -7.46 8.44 3.19
N THR A 71 -7.47 7.68 4.28
CA THR A 71 -8.66 7.00 4.81
C THR A 71 -9.55 7.98 5.56
N ASP A 72 -10.79 7.60 5.83
CA ASP A 72 -11.69 8.41 6.65
C ASP A 72 -11.20 8.49 8.12
N GLY A 73 -10.37 7.52 8.54
CA GLY A 73 -9.65 7.52 9.82
C GLY A 73 -8.43 8.45 9.88
N ASN A 74 -8.16 9.24 8.82
CA ASN A 74 -7.01 10.14 8.69
C ASN A 74 -5.65 9.44 8.47
N ASP A 75 -5.64 8.13 8.20
CA ASP A 75 -4.43 7.39 7.85
C ASP A 75 -4.11 7.52 6.36
N TRP A 76 -2.85 7.28 5.99
CA TRP A 76 -2.41 7.26 4.60
C TRP A 76 -2.06 5.85 4.15
N VAL A 77 -2.67 5.44 3.04
CA VAL A 77 -2.40 4.18 2.36
C VAL A 77 -1.64 4.47 1.08
N TYR A 78 -0.45 3.89 0.94
CA TYR A 78 0.30 3.91 -0.30
C TYR A 78 -0.10 2.74 -1.20
N TYR A 79 -0.66 3.05 -2.37
CA TYR A 79 -0.87 2.06 -3.41
C TYR A 79 0.37 2.01 -4.31
N SER A 80 1.18 0.96 -4.15
CA SER A 80 2.20 0.59 -5.13
C SER A 80 1.58 -0.24 -6.24
N VAL A 81 2.08 -0.12 -7.47
CA VAL A 81 1.67 -1.00 -8.57
C VAL A 81 2.46 -2.31 -8.61
N GLY A 82 3.58 -2.40 -7.88
CA GLY A 82 4.60 -3.41 -8.13
C GLY A 82 5.15 -3.30 -9.55
N ALA A 83 6.38 -3.77 -9.80
CA ALA A 83 6.87 -3.76 -11.16
C ALA A 83 5.98 -4.71 -11.99
N ALA A 84 5.21 -4.14 -12.90
CA ALA A 84 4.68 -4.84 -14.06
C ALA A 84 5.86 -5.23 -14.96
N ILE A 85 6.69 -6.16 -14.51
CA ILE A 85 7.74 -6.79 -15.30
C ILE A 85 7.41 -8.27 -15.35
N GLN A 86 7.07 -8.70 -16.57
CA GLN A 86 6.96 -10.10 -16.96
C GLN A 86 8.31 -10.78 -16.71
N GLN A 87 8.45 -11.48 -15.58
CA GLN A 87 9.41 -12.57 -15.45
C GLN A 87 8.72 -13.78 -14.87
N GLN A 88 8.84 -14.89 -15.60
CA GLN A 88 8.37 -16.22 -15.22
C GLN A 88 8.97 -16.58 -13.86
N GLY A 89 8.12 -16.90 -12.87
CA GLY A 89 8.60 -17.46 -11.59
C GLY A 89 7.85 -17.06 -10.32
N ILE A 90 6.77 -16.30 -10.37
CA ILE A 90 5.88 -16.13 -9.21
C ILE A 90 4.54 -16.79 -9.53
N HIS A 91 4.31 -17.94 -8.91
CA HIS A 91 3.19 -18.83 -9.16
C HIS A 91 1.82 -18.16 -9.00
N ASN A 92 1.08 -18.19 -10.12
CA ASN A 92 -0.37 -18.08 -10.38
C ASN A 92 -1.27 -17.09 -9.62
N TRP A 93 -1.22 -16.90 -8.31
CA TRP A 93 -2.35 -16.25 -7.62
C TRP A 93 -2.36 -14.71 -7.68
N LEU A 94 -1.19 -14.06 -7.58
CA LEU A 94 -1.07 -12.61 -7.81
C LEU A 94 -1.31 -12.23 -9.28
N GLY A 95 -1.00 -13.13 -10.20
CA GLY A 95 -1.35 -13.02 -11.62
C GLY A 95 -2.86 -13.15 -11.86
N GLU A 96 -3.53 -14.06 -11.15
CA GLU A 96 -4.98 -14.28 -11.21
C GLU A 96 -5.79 -13.07 -10.70
N ILE A 97 -5.25 -12.29 -9.75
CA ILE A 97 -5.82 -10.99 -9.33
C ILE A 97 -5.27 -9.79 -10.12
N GLY A 98 -4.42 -10.02 -11.13
CA GLY A 98 -3.94 -9.01 -12.09
C GLY A 98 -2.82 -8.09 -11.59
N LYS A 99 -2.05 -8.49 -10.58
CA LYS A 99 -0.96 -7.68 -9.97
C LYS A 99 0.30 -8.52 -9.68
N PRO A 100 1.08 -8.92 -10.69
CA PRO A 100 2.37 -9.55 -10.43
C PRO A 100 3.28 -8.57 -9.68
N LEU A 101 3.82 -8.99 -8.53
CA LEU A 101 4.80 -8.22 -7.74
C LEU A 101 6.13 -8.99 -7.78
N ALA A 102 7.24 -8.37 -8.17
CA ALA A 102 8.54 -9.03 -8.05
C ALA A 102 9.05 -8.96 -6.59
N VAL A 103 9.79 -9.99 -6.16
CA VAL A 103 10.39 -10.03 -4.81
C VAL A 103 11.25 -8.80 -4.54
N ALA A 104 12.01 -8.34 -5.54
CA ALA A 104 12.83 -7.14 -5.45
C ALA A 104 11.99 -5.88 -5.11
N ASP A 105 10.80 -5.74 -5.69
CA ASP A 105 9.92 -4.59 -5.42
C ASP A 105 9.39 -4.62 -3.99
N ILE A 106 9.10 -5.80 -3.47
CA ILE A 106 8.66 -5.97 -2.08
C ILE A 106 9.76 -5.49 -1.13
N HIS A 107 11.01 -5.92 -1.36
CA HIS A 107 12.14 -5.45 -0.55
C HIS A 107 12.38 -3.95 -0.68
N GLU A 108 12.24 -3.38 -1.88
CA GLU A 108 12.37 -1.94 -2.09
C GLU A 108 11.28 -1.15 -1.38
N ALA A 109 10.01 -1.56 -1.52
CA ALA A 109 8.88 -0.93 -0.84
C ALA A 109 9.02 -1.01 0.68
N PHE A 110 9.47 -2.15 1.20
CA PHE A 110 9.70 -2.34 2.63
C PHE A 110 10.86 -1.47 3.15
N ARG A 111 11.94 -1.32 2.38
CA ARG A 111 13.04 -0.39 2.70
C ARG A 111 12.55 1.06 2.71
N LYS A 112 11.76 1.46 1.71
CA LYS A 112 11.16 2.81 1.66
C LYS A 112 10.28 3.07 2.89
N MET A 113 9.48 2.08 3.31
CA MET A 113 8.68 2.18 4.53
C MET A 113 9.55 2.48 5.75
N THR A 114 10.63 1.72 5.96
CA THR A 114 11.50 1.92 7.14
C THR A 114 12.25 3.24 7.08
N ASP A 115 12.72 3.66 5.90
CA ASP A 115 13.40 4.92 5.69
C ASP A 115 12.48 6.13 5.94
N VAL A 116 11.22 6.08 5.48
CA VAL A 116 10.23 7.13 5.75
C VAL A 116 9.91 7.21 7.24
N ASN A 117 9.67 6.08 7.90
CA ASN A 117 9.38 6.04 9.34
C ASN A 117 10.52 6.62 10.18
N ARG A 118 11.77 6.43 9.73
CA ARG A 118 12.97 7.00 10.36
C ARG A 118 13.12 8.49 10.10
N SER A 119 12.88 8.92 8.86
CA SER A 119 13.21 10.28 8.41
C SER A 119 12.15 11.31 8.80
N HIS A 120 10.94 10.88 9.16
CA HIS A 120 9.81 11.79 9.40
C HIS A 120 9.12 11.51 10.72
N GLU A 121 9.27 12.39 11.71
CA GLU A 121 8.68 12.22 13.05
C GLU A 121 7.14 12.14 13.07
N ASN A 122 6.46 12.81 12.15
CA ASN A 122 4.99 12.89 12.12
C ASN A 122 4.32 11.99 11.08
N ILE A 123 5.06 11.09 10.45
CA ILE A 123 4.53 10.14 9.46
C ILE A 123 4.85 8.72 9.93
N GLU A 124 3.86 7.84 9.84
CA GLU A 124 4.03 6.40 10.03
C GLU A 124 3.46 5.66 8.81
N ILE A 125 4.25 4.72 8.30
CA ILE A 125 3.92 3.82 7.21
C ILE A 125 3.92 2.39 7.78
N THR A 126 2.87 1.65 7.48
CA THR A 126 2.68 0.25 7.85
C THR A 126 2.57 -0.62 6.60
N ALA A 127 2.74 -1.93 6.74
CA ALA A 127 2.67 -2.87 5.64
C ALA A 127 1.54 -3.89 5.84
N ASN A 128 0.91 -4.30 4.75
CA ASN A 128 -0.10 -5.36 4.74
C ASN A 128 0.43 -6.54 3.92
N PHE A 129 0.41 -7.73 4.49
CA PHE A 129 0.76 -8.98 3.80
C PHE A 129 -0.40 -9.98 3.88
N LEU A 130 -0.42 -10.91 2.93
CA LEU A 130 -1.36 -12.02 2.93
C LEU A 130 -0.81 -13.18 3.76
N LEU A 131 -1.70 -13.94 4.39
CA LEU A 131 -1.40 -15.14 5.15
C LEU A 131 -2.41 -16.22 4.79
N GLY A 132 -2.01 -17.48 4.61
CA GLY A 132 -2.93 -18.60 4.41
C GLY A 132 -2.50 -19.65 3.40
N ASP A 133 -3.24 -20.74 3.34
CA ASP A 133 -2.95 -21.96 2.56
C ASP A 133 -2.80 -21.81 1.04
N PRO A 134 -3.51 -20.90 0.33
CA PRO A 134 -3.33 -20.80 -1.12
C PRO A 134 -1.97 -20.18 -1.51
N LEU A 135 -1.15 -19.79 -0.54
CA LEU A 135 0.17 -19.21 -0.77
C LEU A 135 1.25 -20.29 -0.84
N SER A 136 2.35 -19.99 -1.55
CA SER A 136 3.50 -20.89 -1.65
C SER A 136 3.99 -21.31 -0.25
N PRO A 137 4.42 -22.57 -0.04
CA PRO A 137 5.08 -22.99 1.21
C PRO A 137 6.25 -22.07 1.60
N ASP A 138 6.96 -21.51 0.62
CA ASP A 138 8.09 -20.60 0.84
C ASP A 138 7.67 -19.20 1.28
N HIS A 139 6.40 -18.83 1.13
CA HIS A 139 5.88 -17.49 1.46
C HIS A 139 6.04 -17.19 2.95
N LEU A 140 5.66 -18.14 3.82
CA LEU A 140 5.71 -17.96 5.27
C LEU A 140 7.15 -17.70 5.73
N GLN A 141 8.09 -18.52 5.22
CA GLN A 141 9.50 -18.41 5.56
C GLN A 141 10.11 -17.12 4.99
N SER A 142 9.81 -16.77 3.74
CA SER A 142 10.30 -15.54 3.12
C SER A 142 9.78 -14.28 3.82
N LEU A 143 8.52 -14.28 4.25
CA LEU A 143 7.94 -13.19 5.02
C LEU A 143 8.58 -13.10 6.41
N ALA A 144 8.76 -14.23 7.10
CA ALA A 144 9.45 -14.26 8.38
C ALA A 144 10.89 -13.75 8.27
N ASP A 145 11.61 -14.10 7.20
CA ASP A 145 12.97 -13.61 6.95
C ASP A 145 13.00 -12.12 6.64
N LEU A 146 12.05 -11.61 5.83
CA LEU A 146 11.91 -10.18 5.58
C LEU A 146 11.71 -9.40 6.89
N LEU A 147 10.81 -9.87 7.75
CA LEU A 147 10.44 -9.19 9.00
C LEU A 147 11.45 -9.40 10.13
N GLY A 148 12.19 -10.51 10.12
CA GLY A 148 13.25 -10.81 11.08
C GLY A 148 14.55 -10.07 10.78
N ASN A 149 14.82 -9.76 9.52
CA ASN A 149 16.07 -9.10 9.09
C ASN A 149 15.95 -7.58 8.93
N VAL A 150 14.83 -6.98 9.36
CA VAL A 150 14.64 -5.52 9.28
C VAL A 150 15.69 -4.81 10.13
N SER A 151 16.48 -3.93 9.51
CA SER A 151 17.40 -3.03 10.21
C SER A 151 16.77 -1.66 10.44
N ASP A 152 17.37 -0.87 11.34
CA ASP A 152 17.12 0.57 11.42
C ASP A 152 15.66 0.96 11.70
N ILE A 153 15.01 0.20 12.59
CA ILE A 153 13.62 0.39 13.04
C ILE A 153 13.54 1.60 13.98
N THR A 154 12.51 2.40 13.79
CA THR A 154 12.19 3.51 14.69
C THR A 154 11.22 3.04 15.77
N PRO A 155 11.56 3.13 17.08
CA PRO A 155 10.67 2.71 18.15
C PRO A 155 9.30 3.39 18.05
N GLY A 156 8.23 2.59 18.18
CA GLY A 156 6.86 3.09 18.11
C GLY A 156 6.35 3.39 16.70
N LYS A 157 7.11 3.05 15.64
CA LYS A 157 6.67 3.21 14.25
C LYS A 157 6.82 1.95 13.42
N GLY A 158 5.87 1.79 12.53
CA GLY A 158 5.80 0.66 11.63
C GLY A 158 5.06 -0.47 12.31
N ALA A 159 4.19 -1.10 11.54
CA ALA A 159 3.48 -2.30 11.90
C ALA A 159 3.24 -3.13 10.65
N VAL A 160 3.10 -4.43 10.84
CA VAL A 160 2.71 -5.36 9.81
C VAL A 160 1.34 -5.90 10.16
N TYR A 161 0.40 -5.81 9.22
CA TYR A 161 -0.88 -6.48 9.33
C TYR A 161 -0.95 -7.66 8.37
N LEU A 162 -1.38 -8.80 8.89
CA LEU A 162 -1.59 -10.01 8.14
C LEU A 162 -3.08 -10.16 7.82
N SER A 163 -3.40 -10.21 6.54
CA SER A 163 -4.74 -10.46 6.03
C SER A 163 -4.87 -11.96 5.71
N PRO A 164 -5.69 -12.71 6.47
CA PRO A 164 -5.89 -14.12 6.17
C PRO A 164 -6.66 -14.29 4.85
N LEU A 165 -6.18 -15.20 4.02
CA LEU A 165 -6.90 -15.70 2.86
C LEU A 165 -7.68 -16.92 3.31
N ALA A 166 -9.01 -16.86 3.24
CA ALA A 166 -9.85 -18.00 3.55
C ALA A 166 -9.63 -19.11 2.49
N GLY A 167 -8.89 -20.14 2.86
CA GLY A 167 -8.84 -21.39 2.10
C GLY A 167 -10.10 -22.23 2.31
N GLN A 168 -10.44 -23.10 1.34
CA GLN A 168 -11.54 -24.06 1.52
C GLN A 168 -11.26 -25.11 2.62
N HIS A 169 -10.01 -25.20 3.08
CA HIS A 169 -9.53 -26.22 4.02
C HIS A 169 -8.68 -25.69 5.18
N GLN A 170 -8.50 -24.36 5.31
CA GLN A 170 -7.62 -23.84 6.36
C GLN A 170 -8.33 -23.81 7.71
N GLU A 171 -7.83 -24.60 8.67
CA GLU A 171 -8.31 -24.58 10.04
C GLU A 171 -7.84 -23.33 10.78
N SER A 172 -8.66 -22.81 11.69
CA SER A 172 -8.33 -21.57 12.43
C SER A 172 -7.05 -21.69 13.24
N ASP A 173 -6.74 -22.89 13.75
CA ASP A 173 -5.56 -23.15 14.56
C ASP A 173 -4.26 -23.08 13.73
N GLU A 174 -4.26 -23.58 12.49
CA GLU A 174 -3.10 -23.54 11.59
C GLU A 174 -2.76 -22.11 11.16
N LEU A 175 -3.79 -21.30 10.91
CA LEU A 175 -3.64 -19.87 10.63
C LEU A 175 -3.04 -19.12 11.83
N LEU A 176 -3.52 -19.42 13.04
CA LEU A 176 -2.99 -18.82 14.27
C LEU A 176 -1.55 -19.25 14.54
N GLN A 177 -1.21 -20.52 14.30
CA GLN A 177 0.15 -21.00 14.42
C GLN A 177 1.08 -20.23 13.46
N SER A 178 0.70 -20.13 12.19
CA SER A 178 1.44 -19.37 11.17
C SER A 178 1.62 -17.89 11.56
N PHE A 179 0.58 -17.28 12.13
CA PHE A 179 0.65 -15.92 12.67
C PHE A 179 1.67 -15.81 13.81
N PHE A 180 1.65 -16.73 14.79
CA PHE A 180 2.59 -16.69 15.91
C PHE A 180 4.03 -16.94 15.47
N GLU A 181 4.25 -17.80 14.47
CA GLU A 181 5.58 -18.02 13.89
C GLU A 181 6.15 -16.73 13.29
N ILE A 182 5.37 -16.00 12.49
CA ILE A 182 5.79 -14.70 11.95
C ILE A 182 6.00 -13.70 13.08
N LYS A 183 5.04 -13.59 14.01
CA LYS A 183 5.08 -12.62 15.10
C LYS A 183 6.31 -12.78 15.98
N ASN A 184 6.73 -14.00 16.26
CA ASN A 184 7.90 -14.29 17.10
C ASN A 184 9.23 -14.00 16.39
N LYS A 185 9.27 -14.09 15.07
CA LYS A 185 10.46 -13.77 14.26
C LYS A 185 10.56 -12.30 13.89
N SER A 186 9.44 -11.58 13.84
CA SER A 186 9.37 -10.18 13.40
C SER A 186 10.03 -9.22 14.39
N ARG A 187 10.80 -8.26 13.85
CA ARG A 187 11.31 -7.11 14.62
C ARG A 187 10.33 -5.94 14.69
N LEU A 188 9.25 -5.98 13.93
CA LEU A 188 8.15 -5.01 13.96
C LEU A 188 6.91 -5.60 14.65
N PRO A 189 6.04 -4.76 15.24
CA PRO A 189 4.72 -5.18 15.67
C PRO A 189 3.94 -5.87 14.54
N VAL A 190 3.40 -7.06 14.82
CA VAL A 190 2.59 -7.83 13.87
C VAL A 190 1.18 -8.03 14.42
N PHE A 191 0.20 -7.71 13.59
CA PHE A 191 -1.24 -7.86 13.88
C PHE A 191 -1.88 -8.73 12.79
N ILE A 192 -3.04 -9.31 13.10
CA ILE A 192 -3.84 -10.08 12.15
C ILE A 192 -5.21 -9.41 12.00
N TYR A 193 -5.67 -9.24 10.76
CA TYR A 193 -7.02 -8.77 10.49
C TYR A 193 -8.00 -9.92 10.65
N LEU A 194 -8.78 -9.90 11.73
CA LEU A 194 -9.80 -10.92 11.99
C LEU A 194 -11.08 -10.74 11.14
N ILE A 195 -11.22 -9.62 10.43
CA ILE A 195 -12.49 -9.17 9.82
C ILE A 195 -12.53 -9.34 8.29
N GLN A 196 -11.41 -9.61 7.62
CA GLN A 196 -11.42 -9.85 6.17
C GLN A 196 -11.77 -11.31 5.84
N ARG A 197 -13.05 -11.55 5.57
CA ARG A 197 -13.47 -12.63 4.66
C ARG A 197 -13.40 -12.05 3.25
N LEU A 198 -12.32 -12.34 2.52
CA LEU A 198 -12.26 -12.11 1.07
C LEU A 198 -13.03 -13.21 0.34
#